data_AF-A0A254NIR6-F1
#
_entry.id   AF-A0A254NIR6-F1
#
_cell.length_a   1.000
_cell.length_b   1.000
_cell.length_c   1.000
_cell.angle_alpha   90.00
_cell.angle_beta   90.00
_cell.angle_gamma   90.00
#
_symmetry.space_group_name_H-M   'P 1'
#
loop_
_entity.id
_entity.type
_entity.pdbx_description
1 polymer ?
#
loop_
_entity_poly.entity_id
_entity_poly.type
_entity_poly.pdbx_seq_one_letter_code
_entity_poly.pdbx_strand_id
1 'polypeptide(L)'
;MLDEQVPASASRGTETSAALPDRAWIERNEEEALLLLDLPEKQAWTAPLVVPMGGYNECPQPLDQAVMFRDWQRRFGAVPAAVTEDSWLLRVKQRPETDEEALDLAKEHFIFCQYVLESFQTIGQYAAYLKTAGTWEFWWD
;
A
#
# COMPACT_ATOMS: atom_id res chain seq x y z
N MET A 1 -36.02 -9.39 43.31
CA MET A 1 -34.61 -9.54 43.72
C MET A 1 -33.82 -9.64 42.43
N LEU A 2 -33.27 -8.49 42.03
CA LEU A 2 -32.31 -8.23 40.95
C LEU A 2 -32.72 -8.63 39.52
N ASP A 3 -33.36 -7.67 38.86
CA ASP A 3 -33.31 -7.46 37.42
C ASP A 3 -31.88 -7.16 36.98
N GLU A 4 -31.31 -7.98 36.10
CA GLU A 4 -30.04 -7.67 35.43
C GLU A 4 -30.36 -7.24 33.99
N GLN A 5 -30.51 -5.93 33.81
CA GLN A 5 -30.64 -5.30 32.51
C GLN A 5 -29.31 -5.42 31.76
N VAL A 6 -29.32 -6.19 30.67
CA VAL A 6 -28.25 -6.20 29.67
C VAL A 6 -28.27 -4.85 28.94
N PRO A 7 -27.20 -4.04 29.00
CA PRO A 7 -27.18 -2.79 28.27
C PRO A 7 -27.00 -3.08 26.76
N ALA A 8 -27.89 -2.48 25.97
CA ALA A 8 -27.79 -2.44 24.52
C ALA A 8 -26.46 -1.78 24.11
N SER A 9 -25.53 -2.58 23.56
CA SER A 9 -24.29 -2.05 23.02
C SER A 9 -24.54 -1.37 21.67
N ALA A 10 -24.32 -0.05 21.68
CA ALA A 10 -23.81 0.80 20.61
C ALA A 10 -24.10 0.40 19.15
N SER A 11 -24.80 1.30 18.47
CA SER A 11 -24.97 1.39 17.03
C SER A 11 -23.73 0.95 16.25
N ARG A 12 -23.93 0.01 15.31
CA ARG A 12 -22.99 -0.36 14.25
C ARG A 12 -22.43 0.90 13.59
N GLY A 13 -21.21 1.27 13.98
CA GLY A 13 -20.36 2.09 13.13
C GLY A 13 -20.16 1.31 11.84
N THR A 14 -20.39 1.98 10.71
CA THR A 14 -20.06 1.49 9.39
C THR A 14 -18.56 1.19 9.37
N GLU A 15 -18.19 -0.08 9.53
CA GLU A 15 -16.87 -0.58 9.14
C GLU A 15 -16.75 -0.35 7.63
N THR A 16 -16.12 0.76 7.26
CA THR A 16 -15.62 0.95 5.91
C THR A 16 -14.64 -0.17 5.65
N SER A 17 -15.12 -1.21 4.93
CA SER A 17 -14.39 -2.38 4.46
C SER A 17 -12.92 -2.05 4.22
N ALA A 18 -12.08 -2.44 5.18
CA ALA A 18 -10.65 -2.24 5.15
C ALA A 18 -10.08 -3.10 4.03
N ALA A 19 -9.54 -2.47 2.98
CA ALA A 19 -9.02 -3.13 1.79
C ALA A 19 -7.96 -4.19 2.15
N LEU A 20 -8.35 -5.45 2.19
CA LEU A 20 -7.44 -6.55 1.87
C LEU A 20 -7.27 -6.55 0.34
N PRO A 21 -6.23 -7.20 -0.24
CA PRO A 21 -6.26 -7.50 -1.67
C PRO A 21 -7.64 -8.08 -2.02
N ASP A 22 -8.34 -7.42 -2.95
CA ASP A 22 -9.67 -7.86 -3.32
C ASP A 22 -9.58 -9.16 -4.12
N ARG A 23 -10.73 -9.80 -4.33
CA ARG A 23 -10.79 -11.06 -5.05
C ARG A 23 -10.15 -10.96 -6.45
N ALA A 24 -10.32 -9.83 -7.13
CA ALA A 24 -9.77 -9.65 -8.47
C ALA A 24 -8.25 -9.53 -8.44
N TRP A 25 -7.68 -8.87 -7.43
CA TRP A 25 -6.24 -8.82 -7.22
C TRP A 25 -5.69 -10.22 -6.91
N ILE A 26 -6.34 -10.98 -6.02
CA ILE A 26 -5.92 -12.34 -5.67
C ILE A 26 -5.95 -13.22 -6.93
N GLU A 27 -7.05 -13.25 -7.67
CA GLU A 27 -7.18 -14.10 -8.87
C GLU A 27 -6.14 -13.78 -9.96
N ARG A 28 -5.63 -12.54 -10.03
CA ARG A 28 -4.56 -12.15 -10.98
C ARG A 28 -3.16 -12.56 -10.53
N ASN A 29 -2.95 -12.72 -9.22
CA ASN A 29 -1.63 -12.87 -8.61
C ASN A 29 -1.47 -14.17 -7.81
N GLU A 30 -2.51 -15.02 -7.76
CA GLU A 30 -2.48 -16.30 -7.05
C GLU A 30 -1.77 -17.33 -7.91
N GLU A 31 -0.58 -17.75 -7.47
CA GLU A 31 0.17 -18.80 -8.15
C GLU A 31 -0.12 -20.19 -7.56
N GLU A 32 0.00 -20.37 -6.23
CA GLU A 32 -0.28 -21.67 -5.57
C GLU A 32 -0.73 -21.60 -4.09
N ALA A 33 -0.24 -20.61 -3.32
CA ALA A 33 -0.54 -20.49 -1.89
C ALA A 33 -0.46 -19.03 -1.39
N LEU A 34 -1.29 -18.69 -0.40
CA LEU A 34 -1.32 -17.38 0.24
C LEU A 34 -0.79 -17.47 1.68
N LEU A 35 0.18 -16.62 2.02
CA LEU A 35 0.67 -16.43 3.39
C LEU A 35 0.11 -15.14 3.98
N LEU A 36 -0.57 -15.23 5.12
CA LEU A 36 -1.02 -14.06 5.87
C LEU A 36 -0.04 -13.77 7.01
N LEU A 37 0.59 -12.60 6.96
CA LEU A 37 1.52 -12.13 7.98
C LEU A 37 0.91 -10.94 8.73
N ASP A 38 0.85 -11.03 10.07
CA ASP A 38 0.42 -9.92 10.90
C ASP A 38 1.64 -9.06 11.27
N LEU A 39 1.63 -7.80 10.83
CA LEU A 39 2.67 -6.82 11.12
C LEU A 39 2.08 -5.70 11.98
N PRO A 40 2.73 -5.29 13.07
CA PRO A 40 2.30 -4.13 13.84
C PRO A 40 2.25 -2.92 12.92
N GLU A 41 1.11 -2.23 12.88
CA GLU A 41 0.89 -1.15 11.91
C GLU A 41 2.05 -0.14 11.91
N LYS A 42 2.52 0.28 13.09
CA LYS A 42 3.64 1.24 13.26
C LYS A 42 4.99 0.78 12.69
N GLN A 43 5.13 -0.50 12.36
CA GLN A 43 6.33 -1.11 11.81
C GLN A 43 6.07 -1.78 10.45
N ALA A 44 4.91 -1.56 9.83
CA ALA A 44 4.58 -2.17 8.53
C ALA A 44 5.60 -1.85 7.44
N TRP A 45 6.31 -0.72 7.53
CA TRP A 45 7.45 -0.39 6.67
C TRP A 45 8.59 -1.40 6.67
N THR A 46 8.69 -2.29 7.68
CA THR A 46 9.70 -3.35 7.71
C THR A 46 9.32 -4.56 6.86
N ALA A 47 8.16 -4.57 6.18
CA ALA A 47 7.73 -5.72 5.39
C ALA A 47 8.79 -6.22 4.38
N PRO A 48 9.51 -5.34 3.64
CA PRO A 48 10.60 -5.80 2.77
C PRO A 48 11.75 -6.46 3.51
N LEU A 49 11.95 -6.21 4.81
CA LEU A 49 12.98 -6.88 5.60
C LEU A 49 12.53 -8.26 6.11
N VAL A 50 11.22 -8.50 6.16
CA VAL A 50 10.62 -9.77 6.59
C VAL A 50 10.42 -10.69 5.39
N VAL A 51 9.93 -10.14 4.28
CA VAL A 51 9.76 -10.81 2.98
C VAL A 51 10.64 -10.06 1.98
N PRO A 52 11.91 -10.49 1.79
CA PRO A 52 12.92 -9.74 1.05
C PRO A 52 12.80 -9.90 -0.47
N MET A 53 11.65 -9.51 -1.00
CA MET A 53 11.47 -9.33 -2.44
C MET A 53 12.24 -8.10 -2.91
N GLY A 54 13.05 -8.24 -3.96
CA GLY A 54 13.72 -7.14 -4.65
C GLY A 54 15.13 -7.46 -5.15
N GLY A 55 15.78 -6.48 -5.77
CA GLY A 55 17.16 -6.59 -6.25
C GLY A 55 17.35 -7.22 -7.63
N TYR A 56 16.29 -7.26 -8.43
CA TYR A 56 16.25 -7.70 -9.84
C TYR A 56 15.50 -6.66 -10.66
N ASN A 57 15.72 -6.59 -11.98
CA ASN A 57 14.94 -5.78 -12.93
C ASN A 57 14.62 -4.35 -12.44
N GLU A 58 15.67 -3.66 -11.98
CA GLU A 58 15.61 -2.30 -11.41
C GLU A 58 14.75 -2.17 -10.14
N CYS A 59 14.18 -3.25 -9.62
CA CYS A 59 13.57 -3.33 -8.30
C CYS A 59 14.61 -3.01 -7.23
N PRO A 60 14.38 -1.98 -6.38
CA PRO A 60 15.31 -1.61 -5.33
C PRO A 60 15.61 -2.77 -4.39
N GLN A 61 16.76 -2.73 -3.73
CA GLN A 61 17.08 -3.73 -2.71
C GLN A 61 16.07 -3.63 -1.55
N PRO A 62 15.76 -4.73 -0.85
CA PRO A 62 14.77 -4.72 0.24
C PRO A 62 15.04 -3.67 1.33
N LEU A 63 16.31 -3.34 1.59
CA LEU A 63 16.68 -2.27 2.52
C LEU A 63 16.23 -0.88 2.02
N ASP A 64 16.45 -0.59 0.74
CA ASP A 64 16.05 0.68 0.13
C ASP A 64 14.52 0.79 0.08
N GLN A 65 13.84 -0.32 -0.24
CA GLN A 65 12.38 -0.39 -0.18
C GLN A 65 11.86 -0.06 1.23
N ALA A 66 12.44 -0.66 2.27
CA ALA A 66 12.02 -0.40 3.65
C ALA A 66 12.24 1.07 4.05
N VAL A 67 13.31 1.71 3.58
CA VAL A 67 13.58 3.14 3.82
C VAL A 67 12.50 4.01 3.17
N MET A 68 12.15 3.74 1.91
CA MET A 68 11.09 4.46 1.19
C MET A 68 9.73 4.25 1.86
N PHE A 69 9.38 3.00 2.17
CA PHE A 69 8.12 2.66 2.83
C PHE A 69 7.99 3.33 4.19
N ARG A 70 9.10 3.49 4.93
CA ARG A 70 9.07 4.20 6.22
C ARG A 70 8.72 5.67 6.07
N ASP A 71 9.27 6.34 5.06
CA ASP A 71 8.94 7.74 4.79
C ASP A 71 7.49 7.91 4.33
N TRP A 72 7.06 7.08 3.38
CA TRP A 72 5.68 7.10 2.90
C TRP A 72 4.67 6.72 3.97
N GLN A 73 5.02 5.78 4.85
CA GLN A 73 4.18 5.45 5.99
C GLN A 73 4.01 6.65 6.92
N ARG A 74 5.10 7.39 7.16
CA ARG A 74 5.06 8.58 8.02
C ARG A 74 4.23 9.71 7.40
N ARG A 75 4.36 9.95 6.09
CA ARG A 75 3.71 11.08 5.38
C ARG A 75 2.26 10.79 4.98
N PHE A 76 2.01 9.58 4.50
CA PHE A 76 0.74 9.22 3.84
C PHE A 76 0.00 8.07 4.55
N GLY A 77 0.58 7.53 5.63
CA GLY A 77 0.06 6.30 6.25
C GLY A 77 0.12 5.11 5.31
N ALA A 78 1.05 5.12 4.34
CA ALA A 78 1.24 4.04 3.40
C ALA A 78 1.70 2.76 4.12
N VAL A 79 1.02 1.65 3.91
CA VAL A 79 1.36 0.35 4.51
C VAL A 79 1.30 -0.75 3.45
N PRO A 80 2.30 -1.65 3.40
CA PRO A 80 2.23 -2.84 2.54
C PRO A 80 1.01 -3.70 2.91
N ALA A 81 0.29 -4.14 1.89
CA ALA A 81 -0.90 -4.96 2.01
C ALA A 81 -0.76 -6.33 1.34
N ALA A 82 0.01 -6.41 0.24
CA ALA A 82 0.35 -7.66 -0.42
C ALA A 82 1.70 -7.54 -1.14
N VAL A 83 2.31 -8.69 -1.39
CA VAL A 83 3.55 -8.85 -2.14
C VAL A 83 3.49 -10.13 -2.96
N THR A 84 3.99 -10.09 -4.18
CA THR A 84 4.18 -11.25 -5.08
C THR A 84 5.67 -11.44 -5.34
N GLU A 85 6.02 -12.28 -6.31
CA GLU A 85 7.40 -12.41 -6.77
C GLU A 85 7.94 -11.15 -7.46
N ASP A 86 7.08 -10.24 -7.91
CA ASP A 86 7.43 -9.13 -8.80
C ASP A 86 6.69 -7.82 -8.47
N SER A 87 5.82 -7.80 -7.47
CA SER A 87 4.92 -6.68 -7.21
C SER A 87 4.69 -6.40 -5.73
N TRP A 88 4.48 -5.12 -5.42
CA TRP A 88 4.04 -4.62 -4.12
C TRP A 88 2.71 -3.88 -4.24
N LEU A 89 1.76 -4.22 -3.37
CA LEU A 89 0.53 -3.44 -3.17
C LEU A 89 0.59 -2.74 -1.82
N LEU A 90 0.50 -1.41 -1.83
CA LEU A 90 0.44 -0.57 -0.64
C LEU A 90 -0.95 0.06 -0.52
N ARG A 91 -1.41 0.23 0.72
CA ARG A 91 -2.61 0.99 1.07
C ARG A 91 -2.24 2.31 1.69
N VAL A 92 -3.05 3.32 1.44
CA VAL A 92 -2.74 4.69 1.81
C VAL A 92 -3.87 5.27 2.65
N LYS A 93 -3.53 5.93 3.75
CA LYS A 93 -4.52 6.57 4.64
C LYS A 93 -4.76 8.04 4.30
N GLN A 94 -3.72 8.73 3.84
CA GLN A 94 -3.72 10.15 3.51
C GLN A 94 -3.16 10.34 2.11
N ARG A 95 -3.88 11.10 1.28
CA ARG A 95 -3.47 11.39 -0.09
C ARG A 95 -2.79 12.76 -0.14
N PRO A 96 -1.93 13.02 -1.13
CA PRO A 96 -1.38 14.36 -1.33
C PRO A 96 -2.47 15.42 -1.43
N GLU A 97 -2.35 16.50 -0.66
CA GLU A 97 -3.37 17.55 -0.61
C GLU A 97 -3.13 18.61 -1.69
N THR A 98 -1.87 18.85 -2.04
CA THR A 98 -1.46 19.86 -3.03
C THR A 98 -0.93 19.22 -4.32
N ASP A 99 -0.94 20.00 -5.41
CA ASP A 99 -0.39 19.54 -6.69
C ASP A 99 1.14 19.41 -6.64
N GLU A 100 1.81 20.25 -5.84
CA GLU A 100 3.25 20.19 -5.61
C GLU A 100 3.64 18.90 -4.86
N GLU A 101 2.95 18.59 -3.77
CA GLU A 101 3.16 17.35 -3.01
C GLU A 101 2.87 16.10 -3.86
N ALA A 102 1.80 16.15 -4.66
CA ALA A 102 1.46 15.07 -5.58
C ALA A 102 2.54 14.85 -6.64
N LEU A 103 3.10 15.94 -7.18
CA LEU A 103 4.16 15.87 -8.19
C LEU A 103 5.48 15.37 -7.59
N ASP A 104 5.82 15.77 -6.37
CA ASP A 104 7.02 15.27 -5.70
C ASP A 104 6.89 13.79 -5.33
N LEU A 105 5.73 13.37 -4.83
CA LEU A 105 5.45 11.95 -4.61
C LEU A 105 5.50 11.14 -5.92
N ALA A 106 4.98 11.68 -7.01
CA ALA A 106 5.06 11.04 -8.32
C ALA A 106 6.51 10.83 -8.79
N LYS A 107 7.41 11.79 -8.52
CA LYS A 107 8.86 11.63 -8.80
C LYS A 107 9.48 10.54 -7.94
N GLU A 108 9.15 10.50 -6.64
CA GLU A 108 9.62 9.46 -5.73
C GLU A 108 9.18 8.07 -6.20
N HIS A 109 7.91 7.91 -6.56
CA HIS A 109 7.37 6.66 -7.11
C HIS A 109 8.06 6.27 -8.42
N PHE A 110 8.31 7.24 -9.31
CA PHE A 110 9.01 6.97 -10.57
C PHE A 110 10.47 6.53 -10.34
N ILE A 111 11.16 7.12 -9.37
CA ILE A 111 12.52 6.70 -8.97
C ILE A 111 12.48 5.30 -8.35
N PHE A 112 11.45 5.00 -7.57
CA PHE A 112 11.27 3.69 -6.92
C PHE A 112 10.92 2.58 -7.91
N CYS A 113 10.04 2.87 -8.87
CA CYS A 113 9.52 1.95 -9.86
C CYS A 113 9.15 2.75 -11.11
N GLN A 114 9.98 2.69 -12.14
CA GLN A 114 9.75 3.43 -13.40
C GLN A 114 8.49 2.95 -14.15
N TYR A 115 8.10 1.69 -13.95
CA TYR A 115 6.96 1.03 -14.59
C TYR A 115 5.60 1.63 -14.20
N VAL A 116 5.54 2.46 -13.15
CA VAL A 116 4.31 3.19 -12.79
C VAL A 116 3.78 4.06 -13.93
N LEU A 117 4.65 4.52 -14.83
CA LEU A 117 4.24 5.36 -15.97
C LEU A 117 3.75 4.56 -17.17
N GLU A 118 3.78 3.23 -17.18
CA GLU A 118 3.20 2.49 -18.31
C GLU A 118 1.69 2.71 -18.48
N SER A 119 1.02 3.01 -17.36
CA SER A 119 -0.40 3.34 -17.34
C SER A 119 -0.71 4.84 -17.57
N PHE A 120 0.31 5.70 -17.72
CA PHE A 120 0.13 7.16 -17.76
C PHE A 120 1.03 7.83 -18.80
N GLN A 121 0.50 8.80 -19.54
CA GLN A 121 1.29 9.46 -20.59
C GLN A 121 2.32 10.44 -20.04
N THR A 122 2.11 10.98 -18.83
CA THR A 122 3.02 11.93 -18.20
C THR A 122 3.05 11.77 -16.68
N ILE A 123 4.14 12.20 -16.06
CA ILE A 123 4.26 12.26 -14.60
C ILE A 123 3.19 13.15 -13.96
N GLY A 124 2.71 14.19 -14.68
CA GLY A 124 1.63 15.05 -14.21
C GLY A 124 0.28 14.34 -14.16
N GLN A 125 -0.01 13.45 -15.13
CA GLN A 125 -1.21 12.61 -15.07
C GLN A 125 -1.13 11.63 -13.90
N TYR A 126 0.05 11.04 -13.67
CA TYR A 126 0.26 10.16 -12.53
C TYR A 126 0.12 10.89 -11.19
N ALA A 127 0.69 12.10 -11.06
CA ALA A 127 0.52 12.95 -9.88
C ALA A 127 -0.96 13.26 -9.61
N ALA A 128 -1.73 13.62 -10.64
CA ALA A 128 -3.17 13.84 -10.49
C ALA A 128 -3.91 12.57 -10.03
N TYR A 129 -3.51 11.40 -10.51
CA TYR A 129 -4.05 10.11 -10.04
C TYR A 129 -3.75 9.87 -8.55
N LEU A 130 -2.54 10.13 -8.08
CA LEU A 130 -2.14 9.93 -6.68
C LEU A 130 -3.00 10.72 -5.68
N LYS A 131 -3.59 11.85 -6.08
CA LYS A 131 -4.52 12.63 -5.25
C LYS A 131 -5.86 11.92 -4.99
N THR A 132 -6.19 10.91 -5.78
CA THR A 132 -7.45 10.15 -5.66
C THR A 132 -7.22 8.67 -5.31
N ALA A 133 -6.05 8.12 -5.60
CA ALA A 133 -5.69 6.74 -5.33
C ALA A 133 -5.73 6.40 -3.84
N GLY A 134 -6.38 5.29 -3.47
CA GLY A 134 -6.37 4.74 -2.10
C GLY A 134 -5.31 3.65 -1.89
N THR A 135 -4.69 3.21 -2.98
CA THR A 135 -3.68 2.15 -3.05
C THR A 135 -2.61 2.55 -4.06
N TRP A 136 -1.41 2.04 -3.87
CA TRP A 136 -0.31 2.14 -4.83
C TRP A 136 0.14 0.74 -5.18
N GLU A 137 0.32 0.49 -6.47
CA GLU A 137 0.79 -0.78 -6.99
C GLU A 137 2.09 -0.52 -7.75
N PHE A 138 3.11 -1.30 -7.42
CA PHE A 138 4.41 -1.28 -8.07
C PHE A 138 4.69 -2.68 -8.56
N TRP A 139 5.16 -2.80 -9.79
CA TRP A 139 5.52 -4.07 -10.39
C TRP A 139 6.81 -3.90 -11.19
N TRP A 140 7.52 -5.00 -11.37
CA TRP A 140 8.72 -5.10 -12.18
C TRP A 140 8.57 -6.33 -13.08
N ASP A 141 9.06 -6.26 -14.32
CA ASP A 141 9.21 -7.47 -15.18
C ASP A 141 10.38 -8.33 -14.67
#